data_AF-A0A501PC73-F1
#
_entry.id   AF-A0A501PC73-F1
#
_cell.length_a   1.000
_cell.length_b   1.000
_cell.length_c   1.000
_cell.angle_alpha   90.00
_cell.angle_beta   90.00
_cell.angle_gamma   90.00
#
_symmetry.space_group_name_H-M   'P 1'
#
loop_
_entity.id
_entity.type
_entity.pdbx_description
1 polymer ?
#
loop_
_entity_poly.entity_id
_entity_poly.type
_entity_poly.pdbx_seq_one_letter_code
_entity_poly.pdbx_strand_id
1 'polypeptide(L)'
;MTEVEKVKVGWEEWLSLPDLGLPAIKAKVDTGAKTSALHAFGIYEYTERGKKMVSFGVHPLPERPDIEIHCAAPLVDKREVTSSNGQTELRHIIATTLEIGGQSWPVEISLTFRENMAYRMLLGRSALEGRAIVDPVQSCLCGVLSDSLYDELVPVEPEHRPLKILLLSREPENYSSRRLVEEAERRGHTMDVINTKRCYMNITSARPEVRYGGKVLQQYDAVIPRIGASITSYGTAIVRQFEAMNIFCLNSSDAIRRSRDKLYAHQLLAAQGIGMPVTGYASSPSDTNDLISIVGGAPLVLKLLHGTQGKGVVLAETKKAAESVIDAFRGLDADILVQEFVKEAAGTDIRCFVIGNRVVAAMKRTGSEGDFRSNLHKGGKASKIRITKEERATAIKAARILGLSVAGVDLLRTEKGPRVLEVNSSPGLEGIETTTGKDITGAILDYIEKRAKIIADKRLRGRKRVKRVSKSISAS
;
A
#
# COMPACT_ATOMS: atom_id res chain seq x y z
N MET A 1 22.09 -46.21 -20.43
CA MET A 1 21.47 -45.04 -19.77
C MET A 1 20.99 -44.12 -20.87
N THR A 2 19.69 -43.97 -21.04
CA THR A 2 19.12 -43.00 -21.99
C THR A 2 19.49 -41.59 -21.53
N GLU A 3 20.25 -40.84 -22.34
CA GLU A 3 20.48 -39.41 -22.09
C GLU A 3 19.12 -38.72 -22.04
N VAL A 4 18.82 -38.04 -20.93
CA VAL A 4 17.67 -37.16 -20.85
C VAL A 4 17.97 -35.97 -21.75
N GLU A 5 17.20 -35.83 -22.82
CA GLU A 5 17.34 -34.72 -23.77
C GLU A 5 17.17 -33.40 -23.04
N LYS A 6 18.21 -32.56 -23.05
CA LYS A 6 18.22 -31.27 -22.35
C LYS A 6 17.52 -30.22 -23.20
N VAL A 7 16.60 -29.47 -22.59
CA VAL A 7 15.94 -28.36 -23.28
C VAL A 7 16.93 -27.23 -23.55
N LYS A 8 16.92 -26.67 -24.76
CA LYS A 8 17.74 -25.50 -25.09
C LYS A 8 16.96 -24.23 -24.76
N VAL A 9 17.49 -23.39 -23.88
CA VAL A 9 16.88 -22.13 -23.43
C VAL A 9 17.77 -20.94 -23.77
N GLY A 10 17.17 -19.80 -24.08
CA GLY A 10 17.85 -18.53 -24.31
C GLY A 10 18.18 -17.77 -23.01
N TRP A 11 18.63 -16.53 -23.13
CA TRP A 11 18.84 -15.64 -21.97
C TRP A 11 17.52 -15.11 -21.36
N GLU A 12 16.42 -15.22 -22.10
CA GLU A 12 15.06 -14.88 -21.71
C GLU A 12 14.11 -15.91 -22.31
N GLU A 13 13.14 -16.39 -21.53
CA GLU A 13 12.18 -17.42 -21.96
C GLU A 13 10.77 -17.15 -21.43
N TRP A 14 9.78 -17.61 -22.19
CA TRP A 14 8.42 -17.80 -21.68
C TRP A 14 8.29 -19.20 -21.08
N LEU A 15 7.63 -19.28 -19.94
CA LEU A 15 7.37 -20.53 -19.23
C LEU A 15 6.01 -20.50 -18.54
N SER A 16 5.52 -21.66 -18.10
CA SER A 16 4.33 -21.78 -17.27
C SER A 16 4.69 -22.34 -15.88
N LEU A 17 3.87 -21.99 -14.88
CA LEU A 17 3.87 -22.58 -13.54
C LEU A 17 2.45 -23.07 -13.24
N PRO A 18 2.05 -24.25 -13.75
CA PRO A 18 0.65 -24.72 -13.72
C PRO A 18 0.10 -24.86 -12.30
N ASP A 19 0.91 -25.31 -11.33
CA ASP A 19 0.47 -25.44 -9.93
C ASP A 19 0.09 -24.09 -9.30
N LEU A 20 0.57 -22.98 -9.86
CA LEU A 20 0.29 -21.63 -9.41
C LEU A 20 -0.78 -20.94 -10.26
N GLY A 21 -1.34 -21.60 -11.27
CA GLY A 21 -2.29 -20.99 -12.21
C GLY A 21 -1.65 -19.89 -13.06
N LEU A 22 -0.35 -20.01 -13.37
CA LEU A 22 0.38 -19.06 -14.21
C LEU A 22 0.63 -19.71 -15.58
N PRO A 23 -0.28 -19.54 -16.56
CA PRO A 23 -0.12 -20.14 -17.88
C PRO A 23 1.03 -19.53 -18.69
N ALA A 24 1.42 -18.29 -18.41
CA ALA A 24 2.49 -17.61 -19.13
C ALA A 24 3.19 -16.56 -18.27
N ILE A 25 4.50 -16.73 -18.02
CA ILE A 25 5.32 -15.71 -17.39
C ILE A 25 6.67 -15.61 -18.11
N LYS A 26 7.10 -14.37 -18.36
CA LYS A 26 8.41 -14.11 -18.97
C LYS A 26 9.48 -14.10 -17.88
N ALA A 27 10.45 -14.99 -18.01
CA ALA A 27 11.55 -15.13 -17.07
C ALA A 27 12.88 -14.78 -17.73
N LYS A 28 13.73 -14.09 -16.97
CA LYS A 28 15.14 -13.94 -17.34
C LYS A 28 15.92 -15.14 -16.83
N VAL A 29 16.69 -15.79 -17.70
CA VAL A 29 17.63 -16.85 -17.30
C VAL A 29 18.82 -16.20 -16.61
N ASP A 30 19.05 -16.57 -15.35
CA ASP A 30 20.08 -15.99 -14.50
C ASP A 30 20.91 -17.12 -13.87
N THR A 31 21.96 -17.53 -14.58
CA THR A 31 22.89 -18.55 -14.08
C THR A 31 23.76 -18.05 -12.92
N GLY A 32 23.74 -16.74 -12.60
CA GLY A 32 24.37 -16.21 -11.39
C GLY A 32 23.53 -16.51 -10.14
N ALA A 33 22.21 -16.58 -10.27
CA ALA A 33 21.31 -16.95 -9.19
C ALA A 33 21.31 -18.47 -8.96
N LYS A 34 21.53 -18.90 -7.71
CA LYS A 34 21.39 -20.31 -7.33
C LYS A 34 19.93 -20.77 -7.43
N THR A 35 19.05 -20.08 -6.72
CA THR A 35 17.61 -20.37 -6.67
C THR A 35 16.84 -19.39 -7.55
N SER A 36 15.84 -19.88 -8.28
CA SER A 36 14.90 -19.05 -9.03
C SER A 36 14.16 -18.07 -8.11
N ALA A 37 13.68 -16.96 -8.67
CA ALA A 37 12.96 -15.94 -7.92
C ALA A 37 11.68 -15.54 -8.65
N LEU A 38 10.56 -15.45 -7.93
CA LEU A 38 9.27 -15.03 -8.46
C LEU A 38 8.77 -13.80 -7.72
N HIS A 39 8.26 -12.85 -8.48
CA HIS A 39 7.52 -11.70 -7.97
C HIS A 39 6.32 -12.18 -7.17
N ALA A 40 6.24 -11.76 -5.92
CA ALA A 40 5.10 -12.01 -5.07
C ALA A 40 4.79 -10.78 -4.20
N PHE A 41 3.52 -10.59 -3.91
CA PHE A 41 3.04 -9.62 -2.91
C PHE A 41 2.02 -10.27 -1.97
N GLY A 42 1.79 -9.65 -0.81
CA GLY A 42 0.82 -10.16 0.16
C GLY A 42 1.13 -11.58 0.65
N ILE A 43 2.41 -11.93 0.75
CA ILE A 43 2.90 -13.25 1.17
C ILE A 43 2.51 -13.51 2.63
N TYR A 44 1.94 -14.68 2.92
CA TYR A 44 1.64 -15.12 4.27
C TYR A 44 1.68 -16.63 4.37
N GLU A 45 2.05 -17.13 5.54
CA GLU A 45 2.09 -18.56 5.84
C GLU A 45 0.79 -19.04 6.47
N TYR A 46 0.43 -20.28 6.19
CA TYR A 46 -0.68 -20.97 6.85
C TYR A 46 -0.42 -22.47 6.90
N THR A 47 -1.18 -23.20 7.71
CA THR A 47 -1.08 -24.66 7.79
C THR A 47 -2.32 -25.29 7.19
N GLU A 48 -2.15 -26.23 6.26
CA GLU A 48 -3.24 -26.97 5.63
C GLU A 48 -2.97 -28.47 5.71
N ARG A 49 -3.90 -29.22 6.32
CA ARG A 49 -3.79 -30.68 6.53
C ARG A 49 -2.44 -31.09 7.17
N GLY A 50 -1.92 -30.28 8.10
CA GLY A 50 -0.66 -30.51 8.81
C GLY A 50 0.60 -30.11 8.04
N LYS A 51 0.50 -29.62 6.80
CA LYS A 51 1.63 -29.12 6.00
C LYS A 51 1.73 -27.60 6.08
N LYS A 52 2.94 -27.07 6.18
CA LYS A 52 3.18 -25.62 6.06
C LYS A 52 2.97 -25.20 4.61
N MET A 53 2.20 -24.14 4.42
CA MET A 53 1.84 -23.56 3.13
C MET A 53 2.15 -22.07 3.15
N VAL A 54 2.28 -21.48 1.97
CA VAL A 54 2.35 -20.05 1.77
C VAL A 54 1.38 -19.66 0.67
N SER A 55 0.75 -18.49 0.80
CA SER A 55 -0.05 -17.92 -0.27
C SER A 55 0.29 -16.45 -0.47
N PHE A 56 0.13 -16.02 -1.71
CA PHE A 56 0.67 -14.80 -2.25
C PHE A 56 -0.06 -14.42 -3.54
N GLY A 57 -0.01 -13.15 -3.92
CA GLY A 57 -0.46 -12.68 -5.23
C GLY A 57 0.73 -12.46 -6.18
N VAL A 58 0.48 -12.60 -7.47
CA VAL A 58 1.43 -12.37 -8.55
C VAL A 58 0.77 -11.48 -9.60
N HIS A 59 1.44 -10.39 -9.99
CA HIS A 59 1.17 -9.73 -11.27
C HIS A 59 2.15 -10.31 -12.30
N PRO A 60 1.70 -11.24 -13.18
CA PRO A 60 2.61 -11.99 -14.04
C PRO A 60 3.18 -11.15 -15.19
N LEU A 61 2.41 -10.15 -15.65
CA LEU A 61 2.71 -9.36 -16.83
C LEU A 61 2.92 -7.88 -16.44
N PRO A 62 4.14 -7.31 -16.62
CA PRO A 62 4.39 -5.89 -16.33
C PRO A 62 3.46 -4.92 -17.06
N GLU A 63 3.10 -5.23 -18.31
CA GLU A 63 2.26 -4.39 -19.17
C GLU A 63 0.75 -4.48 -18.86
N ARG A 64 0.33 -5.54 -18.16
CA ARG A 64 -1.05 -5.78 -17.73
C ARG A 64 -1.14 -5.94 -16.19
N PRO A 65 -0.90 -4.86 -15.43
CA PRO A 65 -0.94 -4.91 -13.97
C PRO A 65 -2.35 -5.13 -13.39
N ASP A 66 -3.38 -5.12 -14.24
CA ASP A 66 -4.75 -5.54 -13.92
C ASP A 66 -4.89 -7.05 -13.71
N ILE A 67 -3.99 -7.86 -14.31
CA ILE A 67 -3.97 -9.31 -14.09
C ILE A 67 -3.30 -9.60 -12.74
N GLU A 68 -4.09 -10.12 -11.81
CA GLU A 68 -3.67 -10.50 -10.47
C GLU A 68 -4.04 -11.98 -10.21
N ILE A 69 -3.03 -12.84 -10.05
CA ILE A 69 -3.21 -14.28 -9.79
C ILE A 69 -2.88 -14.60 -8.34
N HIS A 70 -3.83 -15.18 -7.62
CA HIS A 70 -3.65 -15.60 -6.23
C HIS A 70 -3.24 -17.06 -6.16
N CYS A 71 -2.03 -17.27 -5.65
CA CYS A 71 -1.38 -18.57 -5.61
C CYS A 71 -1.36 -19.11 -4.17
N ALA A 72 -1.28 -20.44 -4.05
CA ALA A 72 -0.96 -21.13 -2.81
C ALA A 72 -0.03 -22.30 -3.11
N ALA A 73 1.05 -22.44 -2.34
CA ALA A 73 2.05 -23.48 -2.54
C ALA A 73 2.60 -24.01 -1.20
N PRO A 74 3.09 -25.26 -1.14
CA PRO A 74 3.80 -25.77 0.02
C PRO A 74 5.01 -24.90 0.37
N LEU A 75 5.15 -24.54 1.65
CA LEU A 75 6.35 -23.89 2.15
C LEU A 75 7.41 -24.96 2.39
N VAL A 76 8.44 -24.97 1.56
CA VAL A 76 9.56 -25.90 1.65
C VAL A 76 10.53 -25.44 2.74
N ASP A 77 10.90 -24.16 2.69
CA ASP A 77 11.93 -23.60 3.55
C ASP A 77 11.84 -22.07 3.64
N LYS A 78 12.62 -21.46 4.54
CA LYS A 78 12.93 -20.03 4.53
C LYS A 78 14.43 -19.84 4.50
N ARG A 79 14.91 -19.08 3.51
CA ARG A 79 16.36 -18.89 3.30
C ARG A 79 16.69 -17.42 3.21
N GLU A 80 17.79 -17.02 3.82
CA GLU A 80 18.38 -15.70 3.55
C GLU A 80 18.97 -15.71 2.14
N VAL A 81 18.53 -14.75 1.33
CA VAL A 81 18.97 -14.62 -0.05
C VAL A 81 19.53 -13.21 -0.24
N THR A 82 20.79 -13.13 -0.65
CA THR A 82 21.46 -11.87 -0.99
C THR A 82 21.30 -11.59 -2.48
N SER A 83 20.71 -10.45 -2.83
CA SER A 83 20.63 -10.00 -4.22
C SER A 83 21.96 -9.38 -4.69
N SER A 84 22.10 -9.25 -6.01
CA SER A 84 23.29 -8.67 -6.66
C SER A 84 23.62 -7.23 -6.23
N ASN A 85 22.67 -6.52 -5.61
CA ASN A 85 22.85 -5.20 -5.02
C ASN A 85 23.37 -5.24 -3.56
N GLY A 86 23.71 -6.42 -3.03
CA GLY A 86 24.21 -6.61 -1.67
C GLY A 86 23.16 -6.64 -0.56
N GLN A 87 21.86 -6.53 -0.90
CA GLN A 87 20.79 -6.61 0.10
C GLN A 87 20.44 -8.07 0.41
N THR A 88 20.39 -8.42 1.69
CA THR A 88 19.97 -9.73 2.17
C THR A 88 18.52 -9.68 2.66
N GLU A 89 17.71 -10.65 2.24
CA GLU A 89 16.30 -10.78 2.61
C GLU A 89 15.98 -12.24 3.00
N LEU A 90 15.22 -12.45 4.08
CA LEU A 90 14.69 -13.76 4.42
C LEU A 90 13.47 -14.07 3.52
N ARG A 91 13.61 -15.04 2.63
CA ARG A 91 12.60 -15.38 1.61
C ARG A 91 11.94 -16.73 1.87
N HIS A 92 10.66 -16.81 1.50
CA HIS A 92 9.91 -18.06 1.48
C HIS A 92 10.28 -18.86 0.24
N ILE A 93 10.59 -20.14 0.42
CA ILE A 93 10.90 -21.07 -0.65
C ILE A 93 9.70 -21.99 -0.86
N ILE A 94 9.17 -22.01 -2.08
CA ILE A 94 8.06 -22.86 -2.48
C ILE A 94 8.51 -23.92 -3.47
N ALA A 95 7.79 -25.04 -3.51
CA ALA A 95 7.89 -26.01 -4.59
C ALA A 95 6.73 -25.81 -5.57
N THR A 96 7.04 -25.86 -6.87
CA THR A 96 6.05 -25.83 -7.96
C THR A 96 6.63 -26.53 -9.19
N THR A 97 5.76 -26.96 -10.09
CA THR A 97 6.12 -27.50 -11.40
C THR A 97 6.42 -26.36 -12.37
N LEU A 98 7.57 -26.45 -13.04
CA LEU A 98 7.97 -25.59 -14.16
C LEU A 98 7.70 -26.32 -15.47
N GLU A 99 7.09 -25.65 -16.44
CA GLU A 99 7.03 -26.15 -17.83
C GLU A 99 7.67 -25.17 -18.80
N ILE A 100 8.55 -25.69 -19.64
CA ILE A 100 9.31 -24.92 -20.62
C ILE A 100 9.78 -25.85 -21.76
N GLY A 101 9.59 -25.43 -23.02
CA GLY A 101 10.05 -26.18 -24.19
C GLY A 101 9.47 -27.59 -24.30
N GLY A 102 8.22 -27.78 -23.88
CA GLY A 102 7.54 -29.08 -23.88
C GLY A 102 7.99 -30.05 -22.78
N GLN A 103 8.88 -29.63 -21.88
CA GLN A 103 9.33 -30.41 -20.74
C GLN A 103 8.78 -29.84 -19.42
N SER A 104 8.64 -30.70 -18.41
CA SER A 104 8.06 -30.36 -17.12
C SER A 104 8.82 -31.03 -15.97
N TRP A 105 9.17 -30.27 -14.92
CA TRP A 105 9.82 -30.81 -13.72
C TRP A 105 9.60 -29.92 -12.48
N PRO A 106 9.71 -30.46 -11.25
CA PRO A 106 9.58 -29.67 -10.03
C PRO A 106 10.78 -28.75 -9.81
N VAL A 107 10.52 -27.54 -9.32
CA VAL A 107 11.52 -26.52 -8.98
C VAL A 107 11.23 -25.87 -7.64
N GLU A 108 12.29 -25.41 -6.97
CA GLU A 108 12.19 -24.51 -5.83
C GLU A 108 12.29 -23.05 -6.27
N ILE A 109 11.35 -22.22 -5.81
CA ILE A 109 11.29 -20.79 -6.16
C ILE A 109 11.26 -19.96 -4.88
N SER A 110 12.11 -18.93 -4.84
CA SER A 110 12.07 -17.91 -3.80
C SER A 110 11.05 -16.83 -4.11
N LEU A 111 10.19 -16.50 -3.15
CA LEU A 111 9.21 -15.42 -3.28
C LEU A 111 9.82 -14.08 -2.84
N THR A 112 9.72 -13.05 -3.68
CA THR A 112 10.26 -11.70 -3.38
C THR A 112 9.51 -10.60 -4.13
N PHE A 113 9.57 -9.36 -3.64
CA PHE A 113 8.87 -8.23 -4.25
C PHE A 113 9.66 -7.65 -5.43
N ARG A 114 9.27 -8.01 -6.66
CA ARG A 114 9.90 -7.56 -7.92
C ARG A 114 8.98 -6.72 -8.82
N GLU A 115 8.02 -6.01 -8.24
CA GLU A 115 6.98 -5.30 -9.00
C GLU A 115 7.53 -4.30 -10.03
N ASN A 116 8.65 -3.64 -9.70
CA ASN A 116 9.25 -2.63 -10.58
C ASN A 116 10.36 -3.19 -11.48
N MET A 117 10.57 -4.51 -11.49
CA MET A 117 11.59 -5.14 -12.34
C MET A 117 11.00 -5.47 -13.71
N ALA A 118 11.81 -5.35 -14.76
CA ALA A 118 11.41 -5.75 -16.12
C ALA A 118 10.95 -7.22 -16.18
N TYR A 119 11.52 -8.07 -15.32
CA TYR A 119 11.18 -9.48 -15.21
C TYR A 119 10.56 -9.81 -13.87
N ARG A 120 9.33 -10.36 -13.92
CA ARG A 120 8.61 -10.86 -12.76
C ARG A 120 9.15 -12.21 -12.28
N MET A 121 9.97 -12.88 -13.07
CA MET A 121 10.65 -14.11 -12.68
C MET A 121 12.11 -14.14 -13.13
N LEU A 122 12.97 -14.75 -12.30
CA LEU A 122 14.32 -15.18 -12.65
C LEU A 122 14.39 -16.71 -12.61
N LEU A 123 15.01 -17.31 -13.61
CA LEU A 123 15.26 -18.74 -13.68
C LEU A 123 16.72 -19.03 -13.27
N GLY A 124 16.91 -19.54 -12.06
CA GLY A 124 18.24 -19.78 -11.47
C GLY A 124 18.84 -21.14 -11.87
N ARG A 125 20.12 -21.34 -11.57
CA ARG A 125 20.85 -22.57 -11.97
C ARG A 125 20.21 -23.86 -11.46
N SER A 126 19.72 -23.90 -10.22
CA SER A 126 19.15 -25.13 -9.66
C SER A 126 17.88 -25.59 -10.39
N ALA A 127 17.17 -24.69 -11.08
CA ALA A 127 16.05 -25.06 -11.92
C ALA A 127 16.47 -25.62 -13.30
N LEU A 128 17.71 -25.37 -13.74
CA LEU A 128 18.24 -25.74 -15.05
C LEU A 128 19.22 -26.93 -15.00
N GLU A 129 19.83 -27.15 -13.85
CA GLU A 129 20.90 -28.14 -13.65
C GLU A 129 20.48 -29.54 -14.10
N GLY A 130 21.23 -30.11 -15.05
CA GLY A 130 20.94 -31.42 -15.63
C GLY A 130 19.71 -31.48 -16.55
N ARG A 131 18.96 -30.38 -16.72
CA ARG A 131 17.71 -30.31 -17.50
C ARG A 131 17.82 -29.43 -18.74
N ALA A 132 18.65 -28.39 -18.71
CA ALA A 132 18.68 -27.39 -19.77
C ALA A 132 20.11 -26.97 -20.18
N ILE A 133 20.25 -26.43 -21.39
CA ILE A 133 21.44 -25.78 -21.92
C ILE A 133 21.09 -24.33 -22.26
N VAL A 134 21.87 -23.38 -21.74
CA VAL A 134 21.62 -21.94 -21.95
C VAL A 134 22.41 -21.43 -23.15
N ASP A 135 21.72 -20.85 -24.12
CA ASP A 135 22.27 -20.08 -25.23
C ASP A 135 22.17 -18.58 -24.90
N PRO A 136 23.29 -17.90 -24.61
CA PRO A 136 23.26 -16.52 -24.16
C PRO A 136 22.92 -15.51 -25.26
N VAL A 137 22.93 -15.93 -26.54
CA VAL A 137 22.70 -15.04 -27.69
C VAL A 137 21.22 -15.00 -28.08
N GLN A 138 20.52 -16.11 -27.87
CA GLN A 138 19.13 -16.29 -28.29
C GLN A 138 18.15 -15.97 -27.15
N SER A 139 16.91 -15.63 -27.50
CA SER A 139 15.79 -15.45 -26.57
C SER A 139 14.56 -16.20 -27.08
N CYS A 140 13.73 -16.70 -26.17
CA CYS A 140 12.47 -17.39 -26.48
C CYS A 140 12.65 -18.61 -27.40
N LEU A 141 13.72 -19.38 -27.19
CA LEU A 141 13.98 -20.63 -27.94
C LEU A 141 12.90 -21.68 -27.69
N CYS A 142 12.22 -21.61 -26.55
CA CYS A 142 11.13 -22.51 -26.19
C CYS A 142 9.75 -22.02 -26.70
N GLY A 143 9.73 -20.96 -27.51
CA GLY A 143 8.52 -20.34 -28.02
C GLY A 143 8.07 -19.12 -27.21
N VAL A 144 7.04 -18.45 -27.72
CA VAL A 144 6.43 -17.28 -27.10
C VAL A 144 5.03 -17.66 -26.63
N LEU A 145 4.75 -17.44 -25.35
CA LEU A 145 3.41 -17.59 -24.80
C LEU A 145 2.68 -16.24 -24.87
N SER A 146 1.38 -16.28 -25.18
CA SER A 146 0.54 -15.08 -25.34
C SER A 146 -0.02 -14.60 -24.00
N ASP A 147 -0.16 -13.28 -23.84
CA ASP A 147 -0.86 -12.70 -22.69
C ASP A 147 -2.36 -13.00 -22.70
N SER A 148 -2.94 -13.27 -23.88
CA SER A 148 -4.33 -13.68 -24.05
C SER A 148 -4.70 -14.98 -23.31
N LEU A 149 -3.70 -15.80 -22.92
CA LEU A 149 -3.92 -16.96 -22.06
C LEU A 149 -4.51 -16.58 -20.69
N TYR A 150 -4.38 -15.32 -20.28
CA TYR A 150 -5.03 -14.78 -19.09
C TYR A 150 -6.46 -14.30 -19.31
N ASP A 151 -6.90 -14.09 -20.55
CA ASP A 151 -8.26 -13.64 -20.84
C ASP A 151 -9.27 -14.81 -20.76
N GLU A 152 -8.80 -16.03 -21.02
CA GLU A 152 -9.56 -17.28 -20.84
C GLU A 152 -9.64 -17.72 -19.38
N LEU A 153 -8.73 -17.22 -18.53
CA LEU A 153 -8.85 -17.30 -17.08
C LEU A 153 -9.94 -16.33 -16.67
N VAL A 154 -11.19 -16.74 -16.84
CA VAL A 154 -12.37 -16.03 -16.34
C VAL A 154 -12.02 -15.61 -14.92
N PRO A 155 -11.98 -14.29 -14.60
CA PRO A 155 -11.87 -13.86 -13.24
C PRO A 155 -13.00 -14.60 -12.54
N VAL A 156 -12.68 -15.46 -11.57
CA VAL A 156 -13.72 -15.96 -10.68
C VAL A 156 -14.21 -14.69 -10.02
N GLU A 157 -15.29 -14.11 -10.55
CA GLU A 157 -15.93 -12.96 -9.94
C GLU A 157 -16.10 -13.39 -8.50
N PRO A 158 -15.50 -12.65 -7.56
CA PRO A 158 -15.48 -13.13 -6.21
C PRO A 158 -16.95 -13.25 -5.81
N GLU A 159 -17.43 -14.50 -5.63
CA GLU A 159 -18.77 -14.77 -5.07
C GLU A 159 -19.00 -13.74 -3.97
N HIS A 160 -20.03 -12.92 -4.16
CA HIS A 160 -20.26 -11.71 -3.41
C HIS A 160 -20.54 -12.10 -1.95
N ARG A 161 -19.47 -12.24 -1.15
CA ARG A 161 -19.55 -12.65 0.25
C ARG A 161 -19.76 -11.41 1.10
N PRO A 162 -20.86 -11.33 1.88
CA PRO A 162 -21.03 -10.31 2.89
C PRO A 162 -19.81 -10.24 3.82
N LEU A 163 -19.13 -9.09 3.85
CA LEU A 163 -18.04 -8.82 4.77
C LEU A 163 -18.58 -8.21 6.06
N LYS A 164 -17.90 -8.50 7.18
CA LYS A 164 -18.09 -7.74 8.42
C LYS A 164 -16.95 -6.75 8.61
N ILE A 165 -17.24 -5.47 8.43
CA ILE A 165 -16.27 -4.38 8.42
C ILE A 165 -16.41 -3.56 9.72
N LEU A 166 -15.28 -3.15 10.28
CA LEU A 166 -15.25 -2.25 11.43
C LEU A 166 -14.77 -0.87 11.01
N LEU A 167 -15.55 0.17 11.25
CA LEU A 167 -15.14 1.55 11.11
C LEU A 167 -14.68 2.11 12.47
N LEU A 168 -13.38 2.38 12.61
CA LEU A 168 -12.85 3.05 13.80
C LEU A 168 -12.96 4.56 13.59
N SER A 169 -13.96 5.19 14.22
CA SER A 169 -14.22 6.63 14.08
C SER A 169 -14.72 7.23 15.39
N ARG A 170 -14.32 8.47 15.66
CA ARG A 170 -14.90 9.29 16.76
C ARG A 170 -16.05 10.17 16.30
N GLU A 171 -16.31 10.22 15.01
CA GLU A 171 -17.31 11.06 14.35
C GLU A 171 -18.18 10.19 13.44
N PRO A 172 -19.06 9.35 14.00
CA PRO A 172 -19.88 8.41 13.23
C PRO A 172 -20.84 9.13 12.28
N GLU A 173 -21.30 10.33 12.63
CA GLU A 173 -22.30 11.09 11.87
C GLU A 173 -21.71 11.97 10.75
N ASN A 174 -20.37 12.07 10.65
CA ASN A 174 -19.77 12.87 9.59
C ASN A 174 -20.01 12.21 8.21
N TYR A 175 -19.98 13.03 7.15
CA TYR A 175 -20.27 12.58 5.78
C TYR A 175 -19.49 11.33 5.39
N SER A 176 -18.18 11.30 5.70
CA SER A 176 -17.31 10.19 5.28
C SER A 176 -17.67 8.88 5.98
N SER A 177 -17.99 8.93 7.28
CA SER A 177 -18.39 7.76 8.05
C SER A 177 -19.76 7.24 7.59
N ARG A 178 -20.75 8.14 7.43
CA ARG A 178 -22.10 7.76 6.97
C ARG A 178 -22.07 7.15 5.58
N ARG A 179 -21.39 7.78 4.63
CA ARG A 179 -21.25 7.25 3.26
C ARG A 179 -20.62 5.87 3.22
N LEU A 180 -19.56 5.64 4.00
CA LEU A 180 -18.92 4.32 4.10
C LEU A 180 -19.88 3.24 4.61
N VAL A 181 -20.70 3.55 5.61
CA VAL A 181 -21.71 2.63 6.16
C VAL A 181 -22.80 2.37 5.12
N GLU A 182 -23.41 3.44 4.58
CA GLU A 182 -24.48 3.36 3.59
C GLU A 182 -24.06 2.54 2.36
N GLU A 183 -22.86 2.80 1.82
CA GLU A 183 -22.37 2.08 0.65
C GLU A 183 -22.01 0.62 0.97
N ALA A 184 -21.47 0.34 2.15
CA ALA A 184 -21.20 -1.02 2.59
C ALA A 184 -22.52 -1.82 2.74
N GLU A 185 -23.53 -1.25 3.37
CA GLU A 185 -24.85 -1.86 3.54
C GLU A 185 -25.56 -2.06 2.19
N ARG A 186 -25.47 -1.08 1.29
CA ARG A 186 -25.99 -1.18 -0.08
C ARG A 186 -25.37 -2.34 -0.85
N ARG A 187 -24.10 -2.63 -0.59
CA ARG A 187 -23.37 -3.79 -1.11
C ARG A 187 -23.60 -5.05 -0.28
N GLY A 188 -24.52 -5.07 0.68
CA GLY A 188 -24.81 -6.27 1.49
C GLY A 188 -23.70 -6.65 2.47
N HIS A 189 -22.80 -5.74 2.81
CA HIS A 189 -21.85 -5.89 3.92
C HIS A 189 -22.48 -5.37 5.22
N THR A 190 -21.88 -5.76 6.35
CA THR A 190 -22.22 -5.19 7.66
C THR A 190 -21.07 -4.29 8.11
N MET A 191 -21.37 -3.08 8.56
CA MET A 191 -20.36 -2.15 9.05
C MET A 191 -20.69 -1.65 10.46
N ASP A 192 -19.90 -2.08 11.44
CA ASP A 192 -20.02 -1.55 12.80
C ASP A 192 -19.15 -0.30 12.95
N VAL A 193 -19.68 0.79 13.52
CA VAL A 193 -18.90 2.00 13.82
C VAL A 193 -18.62 2.08 15.31
N ILE A 194 -17.34 2.12 15.70
CA ILE A 194 -16.96 2.20 17.12
C ILE A 194 -15.99 3.33 17.40
N ASN A 195 -16.15 3.91 18.58
CA ASN A 195 -15.24 4.93 19.09
C ASN A 195 -13.91 4.29 19.51
N THR A 196 -12.84 4.61 18.77
CA THR A 196 -11.51 4.06 19.00
C THR A 196 -11.01 4.22 20.43
N LYS A 197 -11.34 5.33 21.12
CA LYS A 197 -10.89 5.58 22.51
C LYS A 197 -11.53 4.66 23.55
N ARG A 198 -12.65 4.01 23.23
CA ARG A 198 -13.35 3.10 24.14
C ARG A 198 -12.93 1.63 23.93
N CYS A 199 -12.08 1.38 22.93
CA CYS A 199 -11.46 0.08 22.75
C CYS A 199 -10.41 -0.12 23.85
N TYR A 200 -10.14 -1.37 24.23
CA TYR A 200 -9.04 -1.76 25.10
C TYR A 200 -8.56 -3.15 24.68
N MET A 201 -7.37 -3.59 25.08
CA MET A 201 -6.76 -4.79 24.51
C MET A 201 -6.11 -5.71 25.53
N ASN A 202 -6.06 -6.99 25.18
CA ASN A 202 -5.13 -7.95 25.78
C ASN A 202 -4.01 -8.22 24.78
N ILE A 203 -2.76 -7.95 25.18
CA ILE A 203 -1.57 -8.04 24.32
C ILE A 203 -0.82 -9.38 24.44
N THR A 204 -1.36 -10.36 25.18
CA THR A 204 -0.68 -11.64 25.34
C THR A 204 -0.56 -12.39 24.02
N SER A 205 0.61 -12.97 23.77
CA SER A 205 0.95 -13.66 22.52
C SER A 205 0.01 -14.83 22.20
N ALA A 206 -0.47 -15.54 23.22
CA ALA A 206 -1.37 -16.68 23.04
C ALA A 206 -2.79 -16.28 22.60
N ARG A 207 -3.23 -15.05 22.91
CA ARG A 207 -4.61 -14.61 22.67
C ARG A 207 -4.71 -13.08 22.54
N PRO A 208 -4.19 -12.50 21.45
CA PRO A 208 -4.34 -11.07 21.20
C PRO A 208 -5.82 -10.72 21.00
N GLU A 209 -6.29 -9.72 21.73
CA GLU A 209 -7.69 -9.28 21.67
C GLU A 209 -7.80 -7.77 21.67
N VAL A 210 -8.69 -7.24 20.84
CA VAL A 210 -9.31 -5.92 21.03
C VAL A 210 -10.71 -6.15 21.61
N ARG A 211 -11.09 -5.31 22.58
CA ARG A 211 -12.36 -5.36 23.30
C ARG A 211 -13.06 -4.01 23.27
N TYR A 212 -14.39 -4.04 23.33
CA TYR A 212 -15.24 -2.86 23.42
C TYR A 212 -16.51 -3.20 24.21
N GLY A 213 -16.81 -2.43 25.26
CA GLY A 213 -18.01 -2.65 26.09
C GLY A 213 -18.12 -4.07 26.65
N GLY A 214 -17.01 -4.66 27.10
CA GLY A 214 -16.97 -6.03 27.63
C GLY A 214 -16.81 -7.14 26.58
N LYS A 215 -17.03 -6.86 25.29
CA LYS A 215 -17.03 -7.85 24.21
C LYS A 215 -15.71 -7.87 23.44
N VAL A 216 -15.29 -9.06 23.00
CA VAL A 216 -14.12 -9.24 22.13
C VAL A 216 -14.51 -8.95 20.67
N LEU A 217 -13.67 -8.19 19.96
CA LEU A 217 -13.88 -7.75 18.57
C LEU A 217 -13.11 -8.63 17.57
N GLN A 218 -13.40 -9.93 17.56
CA GLN A 218 -12.69 -10.91 16.70
C GLN A 218 -13.43 -11.24 15.39
N GLN A 219 -14.66 -10.77 15.22
CA GLN A 219 -15.53 -11.18 14.12
C GLN A 219 -15.25 -10.49 12.78
N TYR A 220 -14.54 -9.36 12.77
CA TYR A 220 -14.36 -8.54 11.58
C TYR A 220 -13.41 -9.18 10.55
N ASP A 221 -13.69 -8.93 9.27
CA ASP A 221 -12.85 -9.30 8.14
C ASP A 221 -11.94 -8.12 7.73
N ALA A 222 -12.40 -6.88 7.95
CA ALA A 222 -11.64 -5.67 7.69
C ALA A 222 -11.90 -4.56 8.73
N VAL A 223 -10.93 -3.67 8.89
CA VAL A 223 -11.00 -2.46 9.73
C VAL A 223 -10.62 -1.25 8.89
N ILE A 224 -11.46 -0.22 8.90
CA ILE A 224 -11.20 1.10 8.30
C ILE A 224 -10.87 2.09 9.42
N PRO A 225 -9.59 2.37 9.69
CA PRO A 225 -9.18 3.43 10.61
C PRO A 225 -9.43 4.85 10.09
N ARG A 226 -10.34 5.58 10.73
CA ARG A 226 -10.54 7.03 10.59
C ARG A 226 -9.98 7.76 11.81
N ILE A 227 -8.67 7.58 12.04
CA ILE A 227 -7.99 8.05 13.25
C ILE A 227 -7.70 9.56 13.17
N GLY A 228 -8.36 10.34 14.03
CA GLY A 228 -8.09 11.75 14.20
C GLY A 228 -6.70 12.01 14.82
N ALA A 229 -6.07 13.12 14.46
CA ALA A 229 -4.68 13.40 14.86
C ALA A 229 -4.47 13.44 16.38
N SER A 230 -5.47 13.91 17.14
CA SER A 230 -5.43 14.02 18.62
C SER A 230 -5.36 12.66 19.33
N ILE A 231 -5.53 11.56 18.62
CA ILE A 231 -5.49 10.20 19.18
C ILE A 231 -4.57 9.28 18.40
N THR A 232 -3.62 9.82 17.62
CA THR A 232 -2.79 8.99 16.71
C THR A 232 -2.06 7.87 17.44
N SER A 233 -1.41 8.16 18.57
CA SER A 233 -0.66 7.15 19.34
C SER A 233 -1.57 6.00 19.79
N TYR A 234 -2.67 6.32 20.48
CA TYR A 234 -3.62 5.30 20.94
C TYR A 234 -4.34 4.59 19.78
N GLY A 235 -4.79 5.35 18.78
CA GLY A 235 -5.52 4.81 17.64
C GLY A 235 -4.67 3.86 16.81
N THR A 236 -3.40 4.18 16.55
CA THR A 236 -2.49 3.27 15.86
C THR A 236 -2.15 2.04 16.70
N ALA A 237 -2.10 2.14 18.03
CA ALA A 237 -1.96 0.97 18.89
C ALA A 237 -3.14 0.00 18.76
N ILE A 238 -4.38 0.51 18.72
CA ILE A 238 -5.58 -0.30 18.48
C ILE A 238 -5.55 -0.95 17.10
N VAL A 239 -5.20 -0.20 16.05
CA VAL A 239 -5.05 -0.74 14.68
C VAL A 239 -4.01 -1.84 14.63
N ARG A 240 -2.84 -1.63 15.26
CA ARG A 240 -1.76 -2.63 15.33
C ARG A 240 -2.20 -3.92 16.03
N GLN A 241 -3.09 -3.82 17.01
CA GLN A 241 -3.64 -4.99 17.66
C GLN A 241 -4.58 -5.78 16.72
N PHE A 242 -5.38 -5.09 15.89
CA PHE A 242 -6.16 -5.76 14.84
C PHE A 242 -5.27 -6.44 13.80
N GLU A 243 -4.14 -5.83 13.43
CA GLU A 243 -3.14 -6.44 12.55
C GLU A 243 -2.55 -7.71 13.17
N ALA A 244 -2.20 -7.68 14.46
CA ALA A 244 -1.72 -8.86 15.20
C ALA A 244 -2.78 -9.98 15.32
N MET A 245 -4.07 -9.63 15.23
CA MET A 245 -5.19 -10.57 15.16
C MET A 245 -5.44 -11.10 13.74
N ASN A 246 -4.57 -10.76 12.77
CA ASN A 246 -4.69 -11.10 11.35
C ASN A 246 -5.97 -10.56 10.69
N ILE A 247 -6.42 -9.37 11.09
CA ILE A 247 -7.54 -8.66 10.47
C ILE A 247 -6.97 -7.61 9.51
N PHE A 248 -7.58 -7.48 8.32
CA PHE A 248 -7.15 -6.51 7.32
C PHE A 248 -7.40 -5.07 7.79
N CYS A 249 -6.40 -4.19 7.74
CA CYS A 249 -6.54 -2.78 8.13
C CYS A 249 -6.26 -1.83 6.96
N LEU A 250 -7.17 -0.89 6.69
CA LEU A 250 -7.09 0.08 5.60
C LEU A 250 -7.12 1.53 6.11
N ASN A 251 -6.00 2.18 6.44
CA ASN A 251 -4.60 1.79 6.26
C ASN A 251 -3.99 1.05 7.47
N SER A 252 -2.74 0.59 7.33
CA SER A 252 -1.99 -0.01 8.43
C SER A 252 -1.57 1.00 9.50
N SER A 253 -1.30 0.51 10.70
CA SER A 253 -0.88 1.32 11.86
C SER A 253 0.42 2.09 11.58
N ASP A 254 1.40 1.44 10.95
CA ASP A 254 2.68 2.04 10.59
C ASP A 254 2.53 3.10 9.49
N ALA A 255 1.69 2.86 8.48
CA ALA A 255 1.46 3.83 7.41
C ALA A 255 0.75 5.09 7.93
N ILE A 256 -0.22 4.93 8.85
CA ILE A 256 -0.86 6.05 9.52
C ILE A 256 0.18 6.85 10.31
N ARG A 257 1.03 6.18 11.11
CA ARG A 257 2.08 6.84 11.91
C ARG A 257 3.06 7.61 11.03
N ARG A 258 3.56 6.97 9.96
CA ARG A 258 4.45 7.61 8.97
C ARG A 258 3.85 8.87 8.37
N SER A 259 2.59 8.82 7.95
CA SER A 259 1.92 9.98 7.35
C SER A 259 1.63 11.12 8.32
N ARG A 260 1.54 10.84 9.62
CA ARG A 260 1.17 11.83 10.63
C ARG A 260 2.36 12.67 11.07
N ASP A 261 3.52 12.03 11.14
CA ASP A 261 4.78 12.71 11.38
C ASP A 261 5.24 13.40 10.09
N LYS A 262 5.02 14.71 10.01
CA LYS A 262 5.32 15.50 8.81
C LYS A 262 6.81 15.50 8.48
N LEU A 263 7.68 15.55 9.50
CA LEU A 263 9.12 15.55 9.29
C LEU A 263 9.56 14.20 8.75
N TYR A 264 9.15 13.11 9.42
CA TYR A 264 9.50 11.77 8.98
C TYR A 264 8.94 11.45 7.59
N ALA A 265 7.69 11.84 7.30
CA ALA A 265 7.12 11.74 5.96
C ALA A 265 7.94 12.51 4.93
N HIS A 266 8.32 13.77 5.20
CA HIS A 266 9.14 14.57 4.31
C HIS A 266 10.50 13.92 4.06
N GLN A 267 11.18 13.43 5.10
CA GLN A 267 12.47 12.75 4.97
C GLN A 267 12.38 11.49 4.09
N LEU A 268 11.35 10.66 4.28
CA LEU A 268 11.11 9.48 3.45
C LEU A 268 10.85 9.84 1.98
N LEU A 269 10.06 10.88 1.74
CA LEU A 269 9.77 11.35 0.38
C LEU A 269 11.02 11.96 -0.29
N ALA A 270 11.77 12.79 0.42
CA ALA A 270 13.02 13.39 -0.03
C ALA A 270 14.05 12.34 -0.41
N ALA A 271 14.26 11.33 0.46
CA ALA A 271 15.19 10.23 0.22
C ALA A 271 14.88 9.40 -1.04
N GLN A 272 13.64 9.49 -1.55
CA GLN A 272 13.18 8.80 -2.76
C GLN A 272 13.07 9.74 -3.98
N GLY A 273 13.60 10.96 -3.87
CA GLY A 273 13.62 11.95 -4.95
C GLY A 273 12.24 12.49 -5.31
N ILE A 274 11.29 12.52 -4.36
CA ILE A 274 10.00 13.18 -4.58
C ILE A 274 10.22 14.69 -4.51
N GLY A 275 9.76 15.41 -5.55
CA GLY A 275 9.76 16.86 -5.57
C GLY A 275 8.92 17.40 -4.41
N MET A 276 9.50 18.26 -3.59
CA MET A 276 8.84 19.00 -2.51
C MET A 276 9.36 20.45 -2.51
N PRO A 277 8.66 21.40 -1.87
CA PRO A 277 9.23 22.73 -1.64
C PRO A 277 10.48 22.62 -0.75
N VAL A 278 11.44 23.51 -0.92
CA VAL A 278 12.65 23.50 -0.07
C VAL A 278 12.25 23.67 1.38
N THR A 279 12.72 22.76 2.25
CA THR A 279 12.21 22.62 3.61
C THR A 279 13.36 22.51 4.60
N GLY A 280 13.41 23.45 5.55
CA GLY A 280 14.22 23.39 6.76
C GLY A 280 13.39 22.91 7.95
N TYR A 281 14.06 22.28 8.91
CA TYR A 281 13.44 21.86 10.17
C TYR A 281 14.30 22.32 11.32
N ALA A 282 13.68 22.89 12.34
CA ALA A 282 14.39 23.35 13.53
C ALA A 282 13.50 23.24 14.78
N SER A 283 14.15 23.11 15.92
CA SER A 283 13.49 23.12 17.23
C SER A 283 13.79 24.45 17.94
N SER A 284 15.04 24.59 18.40
CA SER A 284 15.56 25.85 18.94
C SER A 284 16.87 26.24 18.22
N PRO A 285 16.79 26.67 16.94
CA PRO A 285 18.00 27.04 16.21
C PRO A 285 18.59 28.29 16.86
N SER A 286 19.88 28.30 17.23
CA SER A 286 20.55 29.54 17.63
C SER A 286 20.78 30.47 16.43
N ASP A 287 20.82 29.90 15.22
CA ASP A 287 21.04 30.62 13.96
C ASP A 287 19.77 30.66 13.09
N THR A 288 18.87 31.59 13.41
CA THR A 288 17.65 31.84 12.63
C THR A 288 17.96 32.29 11.19
N ASN A 289 19.07 33.00 10.99
CA ASN A 289 19.46 33.56 9.70
C ASN A 289 19.85 32.47 8.71
N ASP A 290 20.64 31.51 9.18
CA ASP A 290 21.02 30.36 8.37
C ASP A 290 19.79 29.52 7.99
N LEU A 291 18.88 29.25 8.94
CA LEU A 291 17.64 28.52 8.68
C LEU A 291 16.77 29.18 7.60
N ILE A 292 16.65 30.51 7.61
CA ILE A 292 15.93 31.25 6.57
C ILE A 292 16.67 31.16 5.23
N SER A 293 18.00 31.17 5.25
CA SER A 293 18.83 31.10 4.04
C SER A 293 18.75 29.73 3.37
N ILE A 294 18.67 28.63 4.14
CA ILE A 294 18.48 27.26 3.63
C ILE A 294 17.26 27.16 2.71
N VAL A 295 16.16 27.87 3.04
CA VAL A 295 14.91 27.84 2.25
C VAL A 295 14.84 28.93 1.17
N GLY A 296 15.93 29.67 0.95
CA GLY A 296 16.01 30.70 -0.09
C GLY A 296 15.53 32.09 0.32
N GLY A 297 15.30 32.33 1.62
CA GLY A 297 14.86 33.64 2.12
C GLY A 297 13.33 33.83 2.15
N ALA A 298 12.92 35.07 2.40
CA ALA A 298 11.49 35.45 2.41
C ALA A 298 10.98 35.79 1.00
N PRO A 299 9.70 35.55 0.68
CA PRO A 299 8.65 35.02 1.57
C PRO A 299 8.81 33.51 1.85
N LEU A 300 8.44 33.09 3.06
CA LEU A 300 8.53 31.69 3.50
C LEU A 300 7.33 31.28 4.36
N VAL A 301 7.08 29.98 4.44
CA VAL A 301 5.99 29.37 5.20
C VAL A 301 6.55 28.68 6.44
N LEU A 302 6.01 29.03 7.61
CA LEU A 302 6.32 28.38 8.88
C LEU A 302 5.15 27.48 9.28
N LYS A 303 5.45 26.22 9.61
CA LYS A 303 4.47 25.21 10.01
C LYS A 303 4.85 24.60 11.35
N LEU A 304 3.92 24.64 12.31
CA LEU A 304 4.02 23.86 13.53
C LEU A 304 3.78 22.37 13.22
N LEU A 305 4.63 21.51 13.78
CA LEU A 305 4.44 20.07 13.67
C LEU A 305 3.16 19.61 14.39
N HIS A 306 2.90 20.20 15.56
CA HIS A 306 1.75 19.90 16.41
C HIS A 306 0.55 20.78 16.03
N GLY A 307 -0.44 20.17 15.35
CA GLY A 307 -1.70 20.82 14.98
C GLY A 307 -2.38 20.19 13.76
N THR A 308 -3.71 20.35 13.66
CA THR A 308 -4.52 19.93 12.50
C THR A 308 -5.18 21.12 11.80
N GLN A 309 -5.60 20.92 10.54
CA GLN A 309 -6.46 21.85 9.79
C GLN A 309 -5.87 23.26 9.57
N GLY A 310 -4.56 23.36 9.40
CA GLY A 310 -3.90 24.64 9.06
C GLY A 310 -3.91 25.67 10.20
N LYS A 311 -4.16 25.26 11.44
CA LYS A 311 -3.76 26.02 12.63
C LYS A 311 -2.25 25.82 12.82
N GLY A 312 -1.50 26.89 12.95
CA GLY A 312 -0.03 26.84 13.01
C GLY A 312 0.67 26.85 11.65
N VAL A 313 0.03 27.34 10.58
CA VAL A 313 0.70 27.63 9.29
C VAL A 313 0.67 29.13 9.06
N VAL A 314 1.84 29.76 8.98
CA VAL A 314 2.04 31.21 8.87
C VAL A 314 2.86 31.51 7.63
N LEU A 315 2.45 32.51 6.85
CA LEU A 315 3.27 33.10 5.78
C LEU A 315 4.01 34.29 6.35
N ALA A 316 5.34 34.27 6.28
CA ALA A 316 6.18 35.40 6.61
C ALA A 316 6.66 36.04 5.31
N GLU A 317 6.14 37.22 4.99
CA GLU A 317 6.47 37.94 3.75
C GLU A 317 7.87 38.56 3.76
N THR A 318 8.38 38.86 4.96
CA THR A 318 9.70 39.48 5.16
C THR A 318 10.55 38.64 6.09
N LYS A 319 11.88 38.80 5.96
CA LYS A 319 12.86 38.16 6.84
C LYS A 319 12.61 38.48 8.32
N LYS A 320 12.36 39.75 8.64
CA LYS A 320 12.05 40.20 10.01
C LYS A 320 10.79 39.55 10.59
N ALA A 321 9.76 39.38 9.76
CA ALA A 321 8.54 38.68 10.17
C ALA A 321 8.83 37.19 10.44
N ALA A 322 9.64 36.55 9.60
CA ALA A 322 10.05 35.16 9.80
C ALA A 322 10.85 35.00 11.11
N GLU A 323 11.84 35.86 11.34
CA GLU A 323 12.64 35.90 12.58
C GLU A 323 11.73 36.03 13.81
N SER A 324 10.80 36.99 13.78
CA SER A 324 9.86 37.22 14.89
C SER A 324 9.00 36.00 15.21
N VAL A 325 8.53 35.29 14.18
CA VAL A 325 7.70 34.08 14.36
C VAL A 325 8.54 32.91 14.85
N ILE A 326 9.77 32.75 14.37
CA ILE A 326 10.69 31.70 14.82
C ILE A 326 11.06 31.91 16.30
N ASP A 327 11.38 33.14 16.69
CA ASP A 327 11.70 33.47 18.08
C ASP A 327 10.50 33.25 19.01
N ALA A 328 9.28 33.60 18.57
CA ALA A 328 8.06 33.32 19.31
C ALA A 328 7.83 31.81 19.51
N PHE A 329 8.09 30.99 18.49
CA PHE A 329 7.98 29.54 18.61
C PHE A 329 9.08 28.91 19.46
N ARG A 330 10.30 29.46 19.43
CA ARG A 330 11.40 29.06 20.32
C ARG A 330 11.00 29.25 21.80
N GLY A 331 10.37 30.38 22.13
CA GLY A 331 9.86 30.64 23.50
C GLY A 331 8.77 29.68 23.96
N LEU A 332 8.14 28.94 23.05
CA LEU A 332 7.09 27.95 23.31
C LEU A 332 7.62 26.50 23.28
N ASP A 333 8.93 26.30 23.14
CA ASP A 333 9.58 24.98 23.01
C ASP A 333 8.92 24.13 21.90
N ALA A 334 8.60 24.77 20.78
CA ALA A 334 7.85 24.17 19.69
C ALA A 334 8.72 23.93 18.46
N ASP A 335 8.70 22.69 17.95
CA ASP A 335 9.32 22.34 16.69
C ASP A 335 8.64 23.01 15.48
N ILE A 336 9.48 23.55 14.59
CA ILE A 336 9.06 24.30 13.42
C ILE A 336 9.61 23.70 12.12
N LEU A 337 8.75 23.67 11.12
CA LEU A 337 9.11 23.39 9.74
C LEU A 337 9.05 24.71 8.96
N VAL A 338 10.19 25.11 8.41
CA VAL A 338 10.35 26.31 7.59
C VAL A 338 10.39 25.87 6.13
N GLN A 339 9.60 26.48 5.27
CA GLN A 339 9.45 26.02 3.89
C GLN A 339 9.43 27.19 2.92
N GLU A 340 10.03 27.01 1.76
CA GLU A 340 9.94 27.92 0.62
C GLU A 340 8.46 28.26 0.31
N PHE A 341 8.17 29.54 0.08
CA PHE A 341 6.88 29.94 -0.44
C PHE A 341 6.85 29.85 -1.97
N VAL A 342 6.17 28.82 -2.48
CA VAL A 342 5.99 28.58 -3.91
C VAL A 342 4.93 29.55 -4.47
N LYS A 343 5.37 30.74 -4.88
CA LYS A 343 4.50 31.85 -5.34
C LYS A 343 3.57 31.48 -6.49
N GLU A 344 4.07 30.74 -7.49
CA GLU A 344 3.31 30.36 -8.68
C GLU A 344 2.10 29.47 -8.39
N ALA A 345 2.11 28.78 -7.25
CA ALA A 345 1.00 27.94 -6.82
C ALA A 345 0.22 28.56 -5.64
N ALA A 346 0.52 29.81 -5.26
CA ALA A 346 -0.09 30.47 -4.11
C ALA A 346 -1.62 30.45 -4.18
N GLY A 347 -2.25 30.11 -3.06
CA GLY A 347 -3.71 30.02 -2.97
C GLY A 347 -4.33 28.84 -3.70
N THR A 348 -3.55 27.93 -4.31
CA THR A 348 -4.10 26.74 -4.98
C THR A 348 -3.33 25.47 -4.69
N ASP A 349 -4.02 24.35 -4.60
CA ASP A 349 -3.39 23.04 -4.58
C ASP A 349 -4.25 22.00 -5.32
N ILE A 350 -3.61 20.89 -5.67
CA ILE A 350 -4.27 19.74 -6.29
C ILE A 350 -4.31 18.62 -5.26
N ARG A 351 -5.51 18.22 -4.86
CA ARG A 351 -5.72 17.02 -4.04
C ARG A 351 -5.97 15.82 -4.95
N CYS A 352 -5.05 14.88 -4.96
CA CYS A 352 -5.20 13.57 -5.58
C CYS A 352 -5.68 12.55 -4.55
N PHE A 353 -6.75 11.82 -4.84
CA PHE A 353 -7.23 10.71 -4.02
C PHE A 353 -6.69 9.40 -4.61
N VAL A 354 -5.81 8.74 -3.86
CA VAL A 354 -5.12 7.51 -4.26
C VAL A 354 -5.75 6.32 -3.57
N ILE A 355 -6.06 5.26 -4.33
CA ILE A 355 -6.47 3.96 -3.83
C ILE A 355 -5.60 2.89 -4.52
N GLY A 356 -4.87 2.10 -3.74
CA GLY A 356 -3.84 1.19 -4.23
C GLY A 356 -2.83 1.92 -5.11
N ASN A 357 -2.69 1.49 -6.36
CA ASN A 357 -1.75 2.06 -7.33
C ASN A 357 -2.42 3.05 -8.31
N ARG A 358 -3.57 3.63 -7.96
CA ARG A 358 -4.34 4.48 -8.87
C ARG A 358 -4.82 5.77 -8.20
N VAL A 359 -4.72 6.88 -8.91
CA VAL A 359 -5.46 8.12 -8.57
C VAL A 359 -6.88 7.99 -9.10
N VAL A 360 -7.84 7.76 -8.20
CA VAL A 360 -9.26 7.55 -8.55
C VAL A 360 -9.99 8.86 -8.80
N ALA A 361 -9.59 9.93 -8.11
CA ALA A 361 -10.14 11.27 -8.27
C ALA A 361 -9.11 12.34 -7.98
N ALA A 362 -9.33 13.54 -8.52
CA ALA A 362 -8.55 14.71 -8.20
C ALA A 362 -9.44 15.97 -8.24
N MET A 363 -9.13 16.92 -7.36
CA MET A 363 -9.75 18.24 -7.38
C MET A 363 -8.68 19.32 -7.21
N LYS A 364 -8.93 20.48 -7.81
CA LYS A 364 -8.20 21.70 -7.51
C LYS A 364 -8.94 22.39 -6.37
N ARG A 365 -8.22 22.76 -5.31
CA ARG A 365 -8.73 23.64 -4.26
C ARG A 365 -8.13 25.02 -4.43
N THR A 366 -8.92 26.04 -4.13
CA THR A 366 -8.51 27.45 -4.19
C THR A 366 -8.91 28.13 -2.88
N GLY A 367 -7.96 28.84 -2.27
CA GLY A 367 -8.18 29.60 -1.04
C GLY A 367 -9.21 30.72 -1.23
N SER A 368 -9.69 31.26 -0.11
CA SER A 368 -10.45 32.50 -0.11
C SER A 368 -9.55 33.67 -0.53
N GLU A 369 -10.16 34.78 -0.97
CA GLU A 369 -9.42 35.99 -1.32
C GLU A 369 -8.52 36.43 -0.15
N GLY A 370 -7.24 36.67 -0.43
CA GLY A 370 -6.22 37.02 0.58
C GLY A 370 -5.66 35.87 1.42
N ASP A 371 -6.14 34.61 1.30
CA ASP A 371 -5.54 33.45 1.96
C ASP A 371 -4.68 32.64 0.99
N PHE A 372 -3.39 32.49 1.31
CA PHE A 372 -2.46 31.65 0.54
C PHE A 372 -2.74 30.15 0.71
N ARG A 373 -3.56 29.76 1.69
CA ARG A 373 -3.95 28.37 1.96
C ARG A 373 -5.25 28.03 1.26
N SER A 374 -5.32 26.83 0.71
CA SER A 374 -6.41 26.34 -0.13
C SER A 374 -7.36 25.35 0.58
N ASN A 375 -7.36 25.31 1.93
CA ASN A 375 -8.19 24.37 2.69
C ASN A 375 -9.70 24.68 2.55
N LEU A 376 -10.50 23.69 2.13
CA LEU A 376 -11.97 23.82 2.00
C LEU A 376 -12.67 24.20 3.31
N HIS A 377 -12.21 23.68 4.45
CA HIS A 377 -12.78 24.00 5.76
C HIS A 377 -12.61 25.47 6.18
N LYS A 378 -11.83 26.27 5.45
CA LYS A 378 -11.64 27.71 5.69
C LYS A 378 -12.32 28.58 4.62
N GLY A 379 -13.32 28.06 3.93
CA GLY A 379 -14.07 28.80 2.91
C GLY A 379 -13.45 28.77 1.50
N GLY A 380 -12.45 27.92 1.29
CA GLY A 380 -11.90 27.68 -0.05
C GLY A 380 -12.91 27.00 -0.99
N LYS A 381 -12.75 27.22 -2.30
CA LYS A 381 -13.56 26.59 -3.36
C LYS A 381 -12.87 25.35 -3.92
N ALA A 382 -13.65 24.34 -4.32
CA ALA A 382 -13.16 23.17 -5.03
C ALA A 382 -13.69 23.13 -6.47
N SER A 383 -12.87 22.67 -7.40
CA SER A 383 -13.25 22.47 -8.80
C SER A 383 -12.63 21.19 -9.36
N LYS A 384 -13.28 20.60 -10.38
CA LYS A 384 -12.72 19.44 -11.09
C LYS A 384 -11.44 19.85 -11.81
N ILE A 385 -10.44 18.96 -11.81
CA ILE A 385 -9.19 19.18 -12.55
C ILE A 385 -8.74 17.92 -13.27
N ARG A 386 -8.15 18.09 -14.46
CA ARG A 386 -7.40 17.04 -15.14
C ARG A 386 -5.93 17.13 -14.71
N ILE A 387 -5.45 16.08 -14.05
CA ILE A 387 -4.06 15.96 -13.63
C ILE A 387 -3.18 15.41 -14.76
N THR A 388 -1.91 15.80 -14.78
CA THR A 388 -0.91 15.33 -15.74
C THR A 388 -0.47 13.90 -15.43
N LYS A 389 0.26 13.26 -16.35
CA LYS A 389 0.87 11.94 -16.12
C LYS A 389 1.86 11.98 -14.96
N GLU A 390 2.65 13.05 -14.89
CA GLU A 390 3.66 13.27 -13.85
C GLU A 390 3.02 13.48 -12.47
N GLU A 391 1.99 14.32 -12.36
CA GLU A 391 1.23 14.51 -11.10
C GLU A 391 0.64 13.21 -10.58
N ARG A 392 0.06 12.41 -11.49
CA ARG A 392 -0.49 11.10 -11.16
C ARG A 392 0.58 10.15 -10.64
N ALA A 393 1.72 10.06 -11.34
CA ALA A 393 2.83 9.20 -10.95
C ALA A 393 3.42 9.63 -9.59
N THR A 394 3.61 10.93 -9.38
CA THR A 394 4.09 11.52 -8.12
C THR A 394 3.14 11.22 -6.97
N ALA A 395 1.83 11.38 -7.15
CA ALA A 395 0.84 11.06 -6.12
C ALA A 395 0.86 9.57 -5.72
N ILE A 396 0.88 8.66 -6.71
CA ILE A 396 0.95 7.21 -6.46
C ILE A 396 2.26 6.85 -5.75
N LYS A 397 3.39 7.39 -6.23
CA LYS A 397 4.71 7.12 -5.63
C LYS A 397 4.78 7.63 -4.19
N ALA A 398 4.24 8.82 -3.89
CA ALA A 398 4.22 9.37 -2.54
C ALA A 398 3.38 8.52 -1.57
N ALA A 399 2.18 8.10 -1.98
CA ALA A 399 1.34 7.20 -1.17
C ALA A 399 2.05 5.86 -0.91
N ARG A 400 2.70 5.29 -1.94
CA ARG A 400 3.45 4.03 -1.86
C ARG A 400 4.64 4.11 -0.90
N ILE A 401 5.43 5.19 -0.95
CA ILE A 401 6.60 5.39 -0.07
C ILE A 401 6.18 5.36 1.41
N LEU A 402 5.03 5.96 1.72
CA LEU A 402 4.50 5.97 3.10
C LEU A 402 3.74 4.68 3.46
N GLY A 403 3.53 3.78 2.49
CA GLY A 403 2.81 2.53 2.65
C GLY A 403 1.29 2.70 2.80
N LEU A 404 0.73 3.78 2.26
CA LEU A 404 -0.72 4.05 2.32
C LEU A 404 -1.43 3.45 1.12
N SER A 405 -2.37 2.56 1.38
CA SER A 405 -3.30 2.02 0.37
C SER A 405 -4.42 2.98 0.02
N VAL A 406 -4.86 3.84 0.94
CA VAL A 406 -5.79 4.94 0.68
C VAL A 406 -5.18 6.23 1.18
N ALA A 407 -5.01 7.22 0.30
CA ALA A 407 -4.37 8.48 0.67
C ALA A 407 -4.96 9.68 -0.07
N GLY A 408 -4.98 10.83 0.62
CA GLY A 408 -5.11 12.13 -0.04
C GLY A 408 -3.73 12.75 -0.18
N VAL A 409 -3.25 12.93 -1.41
CA VAL A 409 -1.95 13.56 -1.69
C VAL A 409 -2.19 14.97 -2.20
N ASP A 410 -1.63 15.94 -1.49
CA ASP A 410 -1.73 17.37 -1.83
C ASP A 410 -0.47 17.78 -2.61
N LEU A 411 -0.68 18.34 -3.80
CA LEU A 411 0.38 18.77 -4.72
C LEU A 411 0.28 20.27 -5.00
N LEU A 412 1.43 20.93 -5.10
CA LEU A 412 1.57 22.18 -5.83
C LEU A 412 2.01 21.89 -7.25
N ARG A 413 1.37 22.52 -8.21
CA ARG A 413 1.81 22.51 -9.61
C ARG A 413 2.84 23.61 -9.78
N THR A 414 4.05 23.24 -10.20
CA THR A 414 5.14 24.18 -10.48
C THR A 414 5.65 23.99 -11.90
N GLU A 415 6.37 24.98 -12.44
CA GLU A 415 7.02 24.89 -13.76
C GLU A 415 8.05 23.75 -13.80
N LYS A 416 8.66 23.43 -12.65
CA LYS A 416 9.64 22.35 -12.47
C LYS A 416 9.01 21.01 -12.11
N GLY A 417 7.70 20.83 -12.35
CA GLY A 417 6.95 19.61 -12.04
C GLY A 417 6.16 19.68 -10.73
N PRO A 418 5.46 18.60 -10.34
CA PRO A 418 4.64 18.59 -9.13
C PRO A 418 5.47 18.53 -7.85
N ARG A 419 5.08 19.32 -6.85
CA ARG A 419 5.68 19.33 -5.51
C ARG A 419 4.69 18.78 -4.49
N VAL A 420 5.06 17.73 -3.76
CA VAL A 420 4.22 17.17 -2.68
C VAL A 420 4.27 18.08 -1.46
N LEU A 421 3.09 18.45 -0.96
CA LEU A 421 2.93 19.23 0.28
C LEU A 421 2.65 18.36 1.49
N GLU A 422 1.71 17.44 1.35
CA GLU A 422 1.23 16.59 2.43
C GLU A 422 0.63 15.31 1.86
N VAL A 423 0.76 14.21 2.60
CA VAL A 423 0.07 12.96 2.31
C VAL A 423 -0.75 12.55 3.52
N ASN A 424 -2.06 12.48 3.34
CA ASN A 424 -3.04 12.26 4.39
C ASN A 424 -3.55 10.82 4.38
N SER A 425 -3.43 10.09 5.50
CA SER A 425 -3.88 8.70 5.67
C SER A 425 -5.38 8.51 5.89
N SER A 426 -6.11 9.58 6.21
CA SER A 426 -7.56 9.55 6.44
C SER A 426 -8.23 10.77 5.78
N PRO A 427 -8.15 10.88 4.44
CA PRO A 427 -8.69 12.03 3.71
C PRO A 427 -10.21 12.12 3.84
N GLY A 428 -10.75 13.33 3.91
CA GLY A 428 -12.21 13.55 3.87
C GLY A 428 -12.79 13.21 2.50
N LEU A 429 -13.99 12.61 2.48
CA LEU A 429 -14.65 12.16 1.25
C LEU A 429 -15.59 13.21 0.64
N GLU A 430 -16.24 14.03 1.47
CA GLU A 430 -17.28 14.98 1.04
C GLU A 430 -16.81 15.94 -0.05
N GLY A 431 -15.72 16.67 0.21
CA GLY A 431 -15.21 17.65 -0.74
C GLY A 431 -14.83 17.03 -2.09
N ILE A 432 -14.25 15.82 -2.09
CA ILE A 432 -13.81 15.17 -3.33
C ILE A 432 -14.96 14.51 -4.08
N GLU A 433 -15.91 13.85 -3.39
CA GLU A 433 -17.10 13.25 -4.01
C GLU A 433 -18.00 14.33 -4.61
N THR A 434 -18.35 15.36 -3.84
CA THR A 434 -19.20 16.47 -4.31
C THR A 434 -18.57 17.21 -5.50
N THR A 435 -17.26 17.44 -5.46
CA THR A 435 -16.58 18.15 -6.55
C THR A 435 -16.47 17.31 -7.80
N THR A 436 -16.14 16.02 -7.68
CA THR A 436 -15.83 15.18 -8.84
C THR A 436 -17.03 14.41 -9.39
N GLY A 437 -18.04 14.18 -8.57
CA GLY A 437 -19.19 13.31 -8.85
C GLY A 437 -18.82 11.83 -8.91
N LYS A 438 -17.63 11.45 -8.41
CA LYS A 438 -17.15 10.07 -8.40
C LYS A 438 -17.51 9.39 -7.09
N ASP A 439 -17.85 8.11 -7.17
CA ASP A 439 -18.06 7.25 -6.01
C ASP A 439 -16.71 6.77 -5.45
N ILE A 440 -16.15 7.54 -4.52
CA ILE A 440 -14.86 7.23 -3.88
C ILE A 440 -15.06 6.15 -2.83
N THR A 441 -16.19 6.22 -2.14
CA THR A 441 -16.59 5.25 -1.13
C THR A 441 -16.71 3.84 -1.73
N GLY A 442 -17.39 3.71 -2.88
CA GLY A 442 -17.46 2.45 -3.62
C GLY A 442 -16.08 1.94 -4.03
N ALA A 443 -15.21 2.82 -4.53
CA ALA A 443 -13.84 2.43 -4.89
C ALA A 443 -12.99 1.97 -3.69
N ILE A 444 -13.24 2.51 -2.48
CA ILE A 444 -12.62 2.03 -1.24
C ILE A 444 -13.13 0.62 -0.92
N LEU A 445 -14.43 0.38 -1.07
CA LEU A 445 -15.04 -0.93 -0.79
C LEU A 445 -14.62 -1.98 -1.83
N ASP A 446 -14.53 -1.65 -3.11
CA ASP A 446 -13.94 -2.52 -4.15
C ASP A 446 -12.53 -2.99 -3.75
N TYR A 447 -11.73 -2.07 -3.20
CA TYR A 447 -10.37 -2.37 -2.73
C TYR A 447 -10.38 -3.29 -1.51
N ILE A 448 -11.31 -3.09 -0.57
CA ILE A 448 -11.49 -3.95 0.60
C ILE A 448 -11.99 -5.33 0.18
N GLU A 449 -12.98 -5.44 -0.69
CA GLU A 449 -13.54 -6.71 -1.17
C GLU A 449 -12.45 -7.61 -1.76
N LYS A 450 -11.58 -7.04 -2.60
CA LYS A 450 -10.44 -7.75 -3.19
C LYS A 450 -9.43 -8.21 -2.13
N ARG A 451 -9.11 -7.39 -1.13
CA ARG A 451 -8.02 -7.65 -0.17
C ARG A 451 -8.44 -8.39 1.10
N ALA A 452 -9.62 -8.10 1.62
CA ALA A 452 -10.17 -8.69 2.83
C ALA A 452 -10.68 -10.12 2.57
N LYS A 453 -11.20 -10.44 1.37
CA LYS A 453 -11.60 -11.81 1.01
C LYS A 453 -10.41 -12.76 1.08
N ILE A 454 -9.25 -12.33 0.58
CA ILE A 454 -7.99 -13.06 0.70
C ILE A 454 -7.71 -13.38 2.17
N ILE A 455 -7.86 -12.42 3.09
CA ILE A 455 -7.57 -12.62 4.53
C ILE A 455 -8.67 -13.40 5.27
N ALA A 456 -9.93 -13.27 4.88
CA ALA A 456 -11.05 -13.99 5.48
C ALA A 456 -11.11 -15.46 5.06
N ASP A 457 -10.76 -15.77 3.80
CA ASP A 457 -10.69 -17.14 3.30
C ASP A 457 -9.52 -17.90 3.94
N LYS A 458 -8.42 -17.22 4.28
CA LYS A 458 -7.36 -17.74 5.17
C LYS A 458 -7.88 -18.18 6.53
N ARG A 459 -8.71 -17.34 7.16
CA ARG A 459 -9.26 -17.59 8.50
C ARG A 459 -10.28 -18.73 8.51
N LEU A 460 -11.12 -18.84 7.48
CA LEU A 460 -12.12 -19.91 7.36
C LEU A 460 -11.50 -21.28 7.05
N ARG A 461 -10.44 -21.34 6.23
CA ARG A 461 -9.70 -22.59 6.00
C ARG A 461 -9.02 -23.10 7.28
N GLY A 462 -8.64 -22.21 8.20
CA GLY A 462 -8.17 -22.57 9.55
C GLY A 462 -9.26 -22.98 10.55
N ARG A 463 -10.56 -22.71 10.28
CA ARG A 463 -11.68 -22.98 11.22
C ARG A 463 -12.60 -24.14 10.81
N LYS A 464 -12.61 -24.60 9.55
CA LYS A 464 -13.49 -25.70 9.12
C LYS A 464 -12.86 -27.08 9.34
N ARG A 465 -13.09 -27.66 10.53
CA ARG A 465 -13.46 -29.09 10.73
C ARG A 465 -13.86 -29.33 12.19
N VAL A 466 -15.07 -28.90 12.57
CA VAL A 466 -15.80 -29.52 13.68
C VAL A 466 -16.78 -30.52 13.06
N LYS A 467 -16.69 -31.78 13.53
CA LYS A 467 -17.38 -32.96 13.02
C LYS A 467 -18.90 -32.77 12.93
N ARG A 468 -19.50 -33.18 11.81
CA ARG A 468 -20.84 -33.80 11.83
C ARG A 468 -20.61 -35.31 11.78
N VAL A 469 -20.90 -35.99 12.89
CA VAL A 469 -21.01 -37.45 12.93
C VAL A 469 -22.39 -37.80 12.38
N SER A 470 -22.44 -38.43 11.21
CA SER A 470 -23.57 -39.25 10.81
C SER A 470 -23.14 -40.24 9.74
N LYS A 471 -23.04 -41.51 10.14
CA LYS A 471 -23.20 -42.75 9.35
C LYS A 471 -23.20 -43.89 10.37
N SER A 472 -24.38 -44.40 10.74
CA SER A 472 -25.01 -45.58 10.13
C SER A 472 -24.06 -46.78 10.18
N ILE A 473 -24.12 -47.54 11.27
CA ILE A 473 -23.62 -48.91 11.29
C ILE A 473 -24.79 -49.77 10.84
N SER A 474 -24.73 -50.20 9.58
CA SER A 474 -25.36 -51.43 9.11
C SER A 474 -24.22 -52.43 8.90
N ALA A 475 -24.22 -53.50 9.68
CA ALA A 475 -23.54 -54.74 9.33
C ALA A 475 -24.35 -55.88 9.97
N SER A 476 -24.85 -56.75 9.08
CA SER A 476 -25.06 -58.20 9.23
C SER A 476 -25.23 -58.78 10.62
#